data_AF-A0A6G1GW20-F1
#
_entry.id   AF-A0A6G1GW20-F1
#
_cell.length_a   1.000
_cell.length_b   1.000
_cell.length_c   1.000
_cell.angle_alpha   90.00
_cell.angle_beta   90.00
_cell.angle_gamma   90.00
#
_symmetry.space_group_name_H-M   'P 1'
#
loop_
_entity.id
_entity.type
_entity.pdbx_description
1 polymer ?
#
loop_
_entity_poly.entity_id
_entity_poly.type
_entity_poly.pdbx_seq_one_letter_code
_entity_poly.pdbx_strand_id
1 'polypeptide(L)' 'MTLDQAVLSLQEKHFAAGQTNVAISRVRRLSGLLFEEPFDHERLKSAMSKVAQARQEDYDRRRVQHL' A
#
# COMPACT_ATOMS: atom_id res chain seq x y z
N MET A 1 13.61 -15.01 -2.01
CA MET A 1 12.69 -16.14 -1.86
C MET A 1 11.51 -15.94 -2.82
N THR A 2 11.10 -16.99 -3.52
CA THR A 2 9.97 -17.01 -4.47
C THR A 2 9.19 -18.29 -4.20
N LEU A 3 7.87 -18.22 -4.24
CA LEU A 3 6.94 -19.30 -3.93
C LEU A 3 6.09 -19.61 -5.17
N ASP A 4 5.74 -20.88 -5.35
CA ASP A 4 4.80 -21.29 -6.39
C ASP A 4 3.35 -21.07 -5.97
N GLN A 5 3.06 -21.23 -4.67
CA GLN A 5 1.74 -21.03 -4.06
C GLN A 5 1.87 -20.42 -2.65
N ALA A 6 0.90 -19.59 -2.26
CA ALA A 6 0.77 -19.06 -0.90
C ALA A 6 -0.67 -18.67 -0.57
N VAL A 7 -1.02 -18.79 0.71
CA VAL A 7 -2.24 -18.23 1.30
C VAL A 7 -1.82 -17.03 2.16
N LEU A 8 -2.43 -15.86 1.92
CA LEU A 8 -2.11 -14.62 2.63
C LEU A 8 -3.25 -14.21 3.57
N SER A 9 -2.88 -13.86 4.80
CA SER A 9 -3.74 -13.16 5.75
C SER A 9 -3.38 -11.68 5.79
N LEU A 10 -4.37 -10.80 5.57
CA LEU A 10 -4.18 -9.33 5.58
C LEU A 10 -4.94 -8.67 6.75
N GLN A 11 -5.31 -9.46 7.76
CA GLN A 11 -6.04 -9.04 8.95
C GLN A 11 -5.26 -8.00 9.77
N GLU A 12 -3.98 -8.28 10.02
CA GLU A 12 -3.14 -7.45 10.88
C GLU A 12 -2.61 -6.20 10.18
N LYS A 13 -2.51 -5.13 10.96
CA LYS A 13 -1.95 -3.87 10.50
C LYS A 13 -0.48 -4.09 10.12
N HIS A 14 -0.19 -3.95 8.84
CA HIS A 14 1.18 -4.05 8.33
C HIS A 14 2.11 -3.09 9.07
N PHE A 15 3.22 -3.63 9.56
CA PHE A 15 4.21 -2.87 10.33
C PHE A 15 4.94 -1.83 9.48
N ALA A 16 4.99 -2.04 8.15
CA ALA A 16 5.63 -1.14 7.21
C ALA A 16 4.81 -0.98 5.91
N ALA A 17 4.93 0.19 5.29
CA ALA A 17 4.32 0.47 4.00
C ALA A 17 4.86 -0.50 2.93
N GLY A 18 3.96 -0.99 2.07
CA GLY A 18 4.32 -1.86 0.94
C GLY A 18 4.53 -3.34 1.29
N GLN A 19 4.37 -3.77 2.55
CA GLN A 19 4.51 -5.18 2.93
C GLN A 19 3.58 -6.11 2.14
N THR A 20 2.33 -5.74 1.93
CA THR A 20 1.37 -6.51 1.12
C THR A 20 1.88 -6.72 -0.31
N ASN A 21 2.47 -5.67 -0.88
CA ASN A 21 3.01 -5.71 -2.24
C ASN A 21 4.19 -6.68 -2.34
N VAL A 22 5.07 -6.67 -1.33
CA VAL A 22 6.18 -7.62 -1.23
C VAL A 22 5.71 -9.05 -1.02
N ALA A 23 4.64 -9.28 -0.24
CA ALA A 23 4.08 -10.60 -0.01
C ALA A 23 3.47 -11.19 -1.29
N ILE A 24 2.64 -10.41 -1.98
CA ILE A 24 2.04 -10.78 -3.27
C ILE A 24 3.12 -11.06 -4.32
N SER A 25 4.17 -10.23 -4.38
CA SER A 25 5.26 -10.39 -5.36
C SER A 25 6.12 -11.64 -5.14
N ARG A 26 5.92 -12.40 -4.07
CA ARG A 26 6.61 -13.68 -3.87
C ARG A 26 5.99 -14.82 -4.67
N VAL A 27 4.73 -14.70 -5.10
CA VAL A 27 4.02 -15.73 -5.86
C VAL A 27 4.11 -15.42 -7.36
N ARG A 28 4.54 -16.40 -8.16
CA ARG A 28 4.80 -16.19 -9.60
C ARG A 28 3.54 -15.97 -10.43
N ARG A 29 2.41 -16.60 -10.05
CA ARG A 29 1.15 -16.58 -10.80
C ARG A 29 0.00 -16.27 -9.87
N LEU A 30 -0.97 -15.48 -10.32
CA LEU A 30 -2.17 -15.15 -9.56
C LEU A 30 -2.95 -16.41 -9.14
N SER A 31 -2.97 -17.45 -9.97
CA SER A 31 -3.61 -18.73 -9.66
C SER A 31 -2.99 -19.48 -8.47
N GLY A 32 -1.77 -19.12 -8.07
CA GLY A 32 -1.10 -19.67 -6.88
C GLY A 32 -1.33 -18.83 -5.62
N LEU A 33 -2.11 -17.75 -5.71
CA LEU A 33 -2.36 -16.84 -4.61
C LEU A 33 -3.78 -17.00 -4.10
N LEU A 34 -3.92 -17.25 -2.80
CA LEU A 34 -5.20 -17.20 -2.11
C LEU A 34 -5.14 -16.17 -0.98
N PHE A 35 -6.28 -15.63 -0.60
CA PHE A 35 -6.44 -14.80 0.59
C PHE A 35 -7.39 -15.52 1.56
N GLU A 36 -7.08 -15.45 2.85
CA GLU A 36 -7.98 -16.00 3.89
C GLU A 36 -9.32 -15.25 3.93
N GLU A 37 -9.31 -13.98 3.50
CA GLU A 37 -10.47 -13.10 3.41
C GLU A 37 -10.60 -12.45 2.03
N PRO A 38 -11.78 -11.88 1.69
CA PRO A 38 -11.91 -11.04 0.51
C PRO A 38 -10.87 -9.92 0.47
N PHE A 39 -10.22 -9.75 -0.67
CA PHE A 39 -9.20 -8.73 -0.87
C PHE A 39 -9.84 -7.33 -0.88
N ASP A 40 -9.49 -6.52 0.13
CA ASP A 40 -9.91 -5.11 0.23
C ASP A 40 -8.81 -4.17 -0.30
N HIS A 41 -9.01 -3.66 -1.52
CA HIS A 41 -8.09 -2.72 -2.14
C HIS A 41 -8.07 -1.35 -1.43
N GLU A 42 -9.15 -0.94 -0.77
CA GLU A 42 -9.21 0.36 -0.10
C GLU A 42 -8.25 0.42 1.09
N ARG A 43 -8.03 -0.71 1.76
CA ARG A 43 -7.00 -0.85 2.82
C ARG A 43 -5.57 -0.61 2.33
N LEU A 44 -5.31 -0.76 1.03
CA LEU A 44 -3.98 -0.54 0.45
C LEU A 44 -3.75 0.90 -0.01
N LYS A 45 -4.82 1.70 -0.13
CA LYS A 45 -4.68 3.14 -0.34
C LYS A 45 -4.14 3.74 0.95
N SER A 46 -2.82 3.93 0.99
CA SER A 46 -2.21 4.71 2.06
C SER A 46 -2.81 6.11 2.04
N ALA A 47 -3.31 6.56 3.19
CA ALA A 47 -3.56 7.98 3.40
C ALA A 47 -2.27 8.75 3.05
N MET A 48 -2.41 9.96 2.51
CA MET A 48 -1.26 10.82 2.23
C MET A 48 -0.36 10.87 3.46
N SER A 49 0.93 10.59 3.27
CA SER A 49 1.87 10.67 4.38
C SER A 49 1.84 12.09 4.94
N LYS A 50 2.07 12.26 6.25
CA LYS A 50 2.15 13.59 6.87
C LYS A 50 3.14 14.52 6.14
N VAL A 51 4.21 13.94 5.57
CA VAL A 51 5.18 14.67 4.75
C VAL A 51 4.58 15.10 3.41
N ALA A 52 3.84 14.21 2.73
CA ALA A 52 3.15 14.55 1.49
C ALA A 52 2.08 15.63 1.73
N GLN A 53 1.35 15.53 2.84
CA GLN A 53 0.39 16.54 3.27
C GLN A 53 1.06 17.89 3.54
N ALA A 54 2.13 17.91 4.34
CA ALA A 54 2.86 19.15 4.64
C ALA A 54 3.47 19.80 3.39
N ARG A 55 3.92 19.00 2.41
CA ARG A 55 4.39 19.50 1.11
C ARG A 55 3.28 20.10 0.28
N GLN A 56 2.10 19.49 0.28
CA GLN A 56 0.93 20.01 -0.42
C GLN A 56 0.49 21.35 0.20
N GLU A 57 0.40 21.41 1.52
CA GLU A 57 0.08 22.65 2.25
C GLU A 57 1.10 23.75 1.96
N ASP A 58 2.39 23.42 1.92
CA ASP A 58 3.44 24.38 1.56
C ASP A 58 3.32 24.89 0.11
N TYR A 59 3.03 23.98 -0.83
CA TYR A 59 2.81 24.33 -2.23
C TYR A 59 1.62 25.28 -2.39
N ASP A 60 0.50 24.99 -1.71
CA ASP A 60 -0.70 25.80 -1.77
C ASP A 60 -0.47 27.20 -1.16
N ARG A 61 0.26 27.29 -0.03
CA ARG A 61 0.67 28.60 0.53
C ARG A 61 1.50 29.43 -0.45
N ARG A 62 2.46 28.81 -1.15
CA ARG A 62 3.34 29.51 -2.10
C ARG A 62 2.62 29.96 -3.35
N ARG A 63 1.61 29.21 -3.82
CA ARG A 63 0.77 29.62 -4.95
C ARG A 63 0.00 30.91 -4.67
N VAL A 64 -0.44 31.11 -3.43
CA VAL A 64 -1.15 32.33 -3.02
C VAL A 64 -0.22 33.55 -2.96
N GLN A 65 1.08 33.36 -2.73
CA GLN A 65 2.07 34.45 -2.65
C GLN A 65 2.61 34.94 -4.00
N HIS A 66 2.23 34.28 -5.11
CA HIS A 66 2.63 34.64 -6.48
C HIS A 66 1.48 35.27 -7.30
N LEU A 67 0.37 35.62 -6.64
CA LEU A 67 -0.72 36.46 -7.17
C LEU A 67 -0.60 37.86 -6.58
#